data_AF-A0A2V9CXF7-F1
#
_entry.id   AF-A0A2V9CXF7-F1
#
_cell.length_a   1.000
_cell.length_b   1.000
_cell.length_c   1.000
_cell.angle_alpha   90.00
_cell.angle_beta   90.00
_cell.angle_gamma   90.00
#
_symmetry.space_group_name_H-M   'P 1'
#
loop_
_entity.id
_entity.type
_entity.pdbx_description
1 polymer ?
#
loop_
_entity_poly.entity_id
_entity_poly.type
_entity_poly.pdbx_seq_one_letter_code
_entity_poly.pdbx_strand_id
1 'polypeptide(L)' 'MGESHVFLKVDAKDESGNTLHWTIEAQNLVSQADAGWTNAMFKPGDQVVIDLTPAKNGRPIGRFKGRIVINGQEFKPLR' A
#
# COMPACT_ATOMS: atom_id res chain seq x y z
N MET A 1 11.08 8.76 -20.42
CA MET A 1 11.03 7.38 -19.89
C MET A 1 10.08 7.41 -18.72
N GLY A 2 9.02 6.59 -18.75
CA GLY A 2 7.87 6.71 -17.84
C GLY A 2 8.24 6.35 -16.40
N GLU A 3 7.75 7.14 -15.44
CA GLU A 3 7.89 6.81 -14.03
C GLU A 3 7.02 5.61 -13.71
N SER A 4 7.64 4.43 -13.53
CA SER A 4 6.93 3.24 -13.04
C SER A 4 6.68 3.40 -11.54
N HIS A 5 5.50 3.92 -11.19
CA HIS A 5 4.99 3.89 -9.83
C HIS A 5 4.66 2.46 -9.40
N VAL A 6 4.99 2.14 -8.14
CA VAL A 6 4.55 0.89 -7.53
C VAL A 6 3.10 1.05 -7.07
N PHE A 7 2.24 0.09 -7.42
CA PHE A 7 0.86 0.04 -6.98
C PHE A 7 0.63 -1.19 -6.11
N LEU A 8 0.05 -0.99 -4.92
CA LEU A 8 -0.40 -2.05 -4.03
C LEU A 8 -1.92 -2.14 -4.08
N LYS A 9 -2.45 -3.34 -4.32
CA LYS A 9 -3.88 -3.63 -4.33
C LYS A 9 -4.26 -4.36 -3.06
N VAL A 10 -5.32 -3.90 -2.40
CA VAL A 10 -5.75 -4.40 -1.09
C VAL A 10 -7.27 -4.46 -1.04
N ASP A 11 -7.79 -5.52 -0.45
CA ASP A 11 -9.20 -5.63 -0.13
C ASP A 11 -9.43 -5.19 1.32
N ALA A 12 -10.32 -4.23 1.52
CA ALA A 12 -10.70 -3.74 2.84
C ALA A 12 -12.21 -3.89 3.05
N LYS A 13 -12.64 -4.25 4.26
CA LYS A 13 -14.05 -4.26 4.62
C LYS A 13 -14.47 -2.87 5.12
N ASP A 14 -15.58 -2.35 4.61
CA ASP A 14 -16.23 -1.18 5.19
C ASP A 14 -17.09 -1.56 6.42
N GLU A 15 -17.65 -0.56 7.10
CA GLU A 15 -18.50 -0.76 8.27
C GLU A 15 -19.79 -1.55 7.98
N SER A 16 -20.21 -1.60 6.72
CA SER A 16 -21.37 -2.37 6.27
C SER A 16 -21.01 -3.80 5.85
N GLY A 17 -19.73 -4.18 5.91
CA GLY A 17 -19.23 -5.50 5.51
C GLY A 17 -18.96 -5.66 4.01
N ASN A 18 -19.10 -4.60 3.21
CA ASN A 18 -18.76 -4.64 1.78
C ASN A 18 -17.25 -4.67 1.60
N THR A 19 -16.79 -5.38 0.57
CA THR A 19 -15.38 -5.33 0.18
C THR A 19 -15.14 -4.12 -0.73
N LEU A 20 -14.23 -3.24 -0.31
CA LEU A 20 -13.67 -2.17 -1.11
C LEU A 20 -12.32 -2.62 -1.67
N HIS A 21 -12.14 -2.48 -2.98
CA HIS A 21 -10.89 -2.78 -3.66
C HIS A 21 -10.02 -1.52 -3.75
N TRP A 22 -9.06 -1.40 -2.83
CA TRP A 22 -8.15 -0.27 -2.79
C TRP A 22 -7.00 -0.42 -3.78
N THR A 23 -6.69 0.66 -4.49
CA THR A 23 -5.43 0.83 -5.22
C THR A 23 -4.61 1.93 -4.56
N ILE A 24 -3.45 1.55 -4.03
CA ILE A 24 -2.56 2.46 -3.31
C ILE A 24 -1.32 2.69 -4.16
N GLU A 25 -1.08 3.95 -4.51
CA GLU A 25 0.12 4.40 -5.23
C GLU A 25 1.24 4.68 -4.24
N ALA A 26 2.42 4.11 -4.49
CA ALA A 26 3.66 4.44 -3.80
C ALA A 26 4.63 5.16 -4.76
N GLN A 27 5.87 5.39 -4.31
CA GLN A 27 6.88 6.00 -5.17
C GLN A 27 7.32 5.05 -6.29
N ASN A 28 8.24 5.53 -7.13
CA ASN A 28 8.82 4.73 -8.20
C ASN A 28 9.55 3.48 -7.66
N LEU A 29 9.75 2.49 -8.53
CA LEU A 29 10.36 1.21 -8.18
C LEU A 29 11.73 1.35 -7.48
N VAL A 30 12.57 2.30 -7.91
CA VAL A 30 13.91 2.52 -7.34
C VAL A 30 13.80 3.02 -5.90
N SER A 31 13.01 4.06 -5.66
CA SER A 31 12.79 4.61 -4.32
C SER A 31 12.19 3.58 -3.36
N GLN A 32 11.28 2.74 -3.85
CA GLN A 32 10.69 1.68 -3.02
C GLN A 32 11.70 0.57 -2.71
N ALA A 33 12.52 0.16 -3.68
CA ALA A 33 13.58 -0.81 -3.47
C ALA A 33 14.63 -0.29 -2.47
N ASP A 34 15.02 0.99 -2.58
CA ASP A 34 15.92 1.66 -1.63
C ASP A 34 15.33 1.74 -0.22
N ALA A 35 14.01 1.88 -0.10
CA ALA A 35 13.29 1.80 1.17
C ALA A 35 13.21 0.36 1.71
N GLY A 36 13.59 -0.66 0.94
CA GLY A 36 13.59 -2.07 1.34
C GLY A 36 12.36 -2.86 0.88
N TRP A 37 11.55 -2.32 -0.03
CA TRP A 37 10.44 -3.09 -0.59
C TRP A 37 10.97 -4.19 -1.50
N THR A 38 10.35 -5.36 -1.40
CA THR A 38 10.65 -6.51 -2.26
C THR A 38 9.37 -7.03 -2.91
N ASN A 39 9.50 -7.79 -3.99
CA ASN A 39 8.37 -8.45 -4.65
C ASN A 39 7.66 -9.50 -3.76
N ALA A 40 8.27 -9.90 -2.65
CA ALA A 40 7.73 -10.89 -1.71
C ALA A 40 7.22 -10.27 -0.40
N MET A 41 7.22 -8.93 -0.29
CA MET A 41 6.81 -8.19 0.91
C MET A 41 5.33 -8.40 1.23
N PHE A 42 4.48 -8.61 0.22
CA PHE A 42 3.04 -8.83 0.37
C PHE A 42 2.64 -10.14 -0.29
N LYS A 43 1.78 -10.88 0.37
CA LYS A 43 1.19 -12.13 -0.11
C LYS A 43 -0.33 -12.08 0.06
N PRO A 44 -1.10 -12.72 -0.84
CA PRO A 44 -2.51 -12.94 -0.60
C PRO A 44 -2.73 -13.62 0.76
N GLY A 45 -3.59 -13.04 1.58
CA GLY A 45 -3.86 -13.49 2.96
C GLY A 45 -3.16 -12.69 4.05
N ASP A 46 -2.16 -11.85 3.71
CA ASP A 46 -1.57 -10.94 4.69
C ASP A 46 -2.60 -9.92 5.18
N GLN A 47 -2.63 -9.71 6.49
CA GLN A 47 -3.36 -8.60 7.09
C GLN A 47 -2.46 -7.38 7.14
N VAL A 48 -2.90 -6.28 6.55
CA VAL A 48 -2.11 -5.05 6.49
C VAL A 48 -2.85 -3.85 7.06
N VAL A 49 -2.09 -2.96 7.70
CA VAL A 49 -2.54 -1.61 8.07
C VAL A 49 -1.64 -0.63 7.33
N ILE A 50 -2.23 0.23 6.51
CA ILE A 50 -1.49 1.15 5.62
C ILE A 50 -2.00 2.56 5.82
N ASP A 51 -1.09 3.49 6.12
CA ASP A 51 -1.42 4.91 6.15
C ASP A 51 -1.36 5.48 4.74
N LEU A 52 -2.44 6.16 4.33
CA LEU A 52 -2.56 6.76 3.00
C LEU A 52 -3.23 8.14 3.02
N THR A 53 -3.03 8.89 1.95
CA THR A 53 -3.85 10.04 1.58
C THR A 53 -4.89 9.57 0.56
N PRO A 54 -6.19 9.53 0.90
CA PRO A 54 -7.21 9.07 -0.04
C PRO A 54 -7.47 10.13 -1.12
N ALA A 55 -7.93 9.68 -2.28
CA ALA A 55 -8.40 10.55 -3.34
C ALA A 55 -9.66 11.32 -2.90
N LYS A 56 -9.78 12.59 -3.30
CA LYS A 56 -10.90 13.46 -2.90
C LYS A 56 -12.24 13.08 -3.52
N ASN A 57 -12.25 12.21 -4.53
CA ASN A 57 -13.45 11.83 -5.30
C ASN A 57 -14.20 10.62 -4.71
N GLY A 58 -13.85 10.18 -3.50
CA GLY A 58 -14.52 9.08 -2.79
C GLY A 58 -14.22 7.68 -3.36
N ARG A 59 -13.35 7.56 -4.37
CA ARG A 59 -12.92 6.25 -4.86
C ARG A 59 -11.90 5.63 -3.90
N PRO A 60 -11.84 4.28 -3.78
CA PRO A 60 -10.85 3.57 -2.97
C PRO A 60 -9.47 3.61 -3.64
N ILE A 61 -8.92 4.80 -3.77
CA ILE A 61 -7.62 5.09 -4.36
C ILE A 61 -6.90 6.03 -3.40
N GLY A 62 -5.60 5.83 -3.18
CA GLY A 62 -4.84 6.71 -2.31
C GLY A 62 -3.34 6.64 -2.54
N ARG A 63 -2.62 7.61 -1.96
CA ARG A 63 -1.16 7.66 -1.99
C ARG A 63 -0.59 7.22 -0.65
N PHE A 64 0.40 6.33 -0.66
CA PHE A 64 1.08 5.85 0.54
C PHE A 64 1.75 6.99 1.33
N LYS A 65 1.63 6.94 2.68
CA LYS A 65 2.21 7.95 3.60
C LYS A 65 3.47 7.51 4.35
N GLY A 66 3.93 6.27 4.17
CA GLY A 66 5.21 5.81 4.75
C GLY A 66 5.09 4.72 5.81
N ARG A 67 3.92 4.54 6.44
CA ARG A 67 3.71 3.50 7.46
C ARG A 67 2.94 2.30 6.94
N ILE A 68 3.48 1.12 7.19
CA ILE A 68 2.81 -0.14 6.94
C ILE A 68 3.10 -1.17 8.03
N VAL A 69 2.05 -1.88 8.45
CA VAL A 69 2.12 -3.04 9.34
C VAL A 69 1.64 -4.26 8.57
N ILE A 70 2.37 -5.36 8.63
CA ILE A 70 2.07 -6.63 7.95
C ILE A 70 2.02 -7.72 9.00
N ASN A 71 0.87 -8.37 9.16
CA ASN A 71 0.64 -9.44 10.15
C ASN A 71 1.08 -9.04 11.57
N GLY A 72 0.81 -7.78 11.95
CA GLY A 72 1.18 -7.22 13.26
C GLY A 72 2.63 -6.72 13.38
N GLN A 73 3.48 -6.94 12.37
CA GLN A 73 4.85 -6.43 12.36
C GLN A 73 4.94 -5.15 11.53
N GLU A 74 5.37 -4.06 12.16
CA GLU A 74 5.62 -2.81 11.46
C GLU A 74 6.86 -2.92 10.57
N PHE A 75 6.69 -2.60 9.30
CA PHE A 75 7.80 -2.48 8.36
C PHE A 75 8.61 -1.24 8.71
N LYS A 76 9.93 -1.44 8.84
CA LYS A 76 10.88 -0.35 9.02
C LYS A 76 11.65 -0.17 7.73
N PRO A 77 11.53 0.97 7.05
CA PRO A 77 12.34 1.27 5.88
C PRO A 77 13.84 1.15 6.19
N LEU A 78 14.63 0.79 5.18
CA LEU A 78 16.08 0.62 5.33
C LEU A 78 16.82 1.96 5.55
N ARG A 79 16.21 3.10 5.24
CA ARG A 79 16.72 4.46 5.47
C ARG A 79 15.59 5.43 5.76
#